data_AF-A0A2S9I8L4-F1
#
_entry.id   AF-A0A2S9I8L4-F1
#
_cell.length_a   1.000
_cell.length_b   1.000
_cell.length_c   1.000
_cell.angle_alpha   90.00
_cell.angle_beta   90.00
_cell.angle_gamma   90.00
#
_symmetry.space_group_name_H-M   'P 1'
#
loop_
_entity.id
_entity.type
_entity.pdbx_description
1 polymer ?
#
loop_
_entity_poly.entity_id
_entity_poly.type
_entity_poly.pdbx_seq_one_letter_code
_entity_poly.pdbx_strand_id
1 'polypeptide(L)'
;MDGTIKCDRNADVSLSFKGFDDGYIPVQDAKVKFKFDNGLPNYKLTVEKDIMTNFKINFEAISTGTTTGYKSASAILVMQWQ
;
A
#
# COMPACT_ATOMS: atom_id res chain seq x y z
N MET A 1 4.94 0.56 -7.02
CA MET A 1 5.19 -0.86 -6.73
C MET A 1 4.04 -1.64 -7.31
N ASP A 2 4.35 -2.63 -8.12
CA ASP A 2 3.37 -3.56 -8.68
C ASP A 2 3.42 -4.86 -7.86
N GLY A 3 2.26 -5.44 -7.58
CA GLY A 3 2.12 -6.66 -6.80
C GLY A 3 1.05 -7.58 -7.39
N THR A 4 1.13 -8.86 -7.05
CA THR A 4 0.25 -9.89 -7.59
C THR A 4 -0.21 -10.85 -6.50
N ILE A 5 -1.46 -11.29 -6.56
CA ILE A 5 -2.06 -12.23 -5.61
C ILE A 5 -2.71 -13.36 -6.40
N LYS A 6 -2.47 -14.60 -5.97
CA LYS A 6 -3.15 -15.80 -6.46
C LYS A 6 -3.67 -16.58 -5.26
N CYS A 7 -4.93 -17.02 -5.33
CA CYS A 7 -5.57 -17.82 -4.30
C CYS A 7 -5.94 -19.20 -4.86
N ASP A 8 -6.01 -20.19 -3.96
CA ASP A 8 -6.46 -21.57 -4.25
C ASP A 8 -7.99 -21.72 -4.26
N ARG A 9 -8.70 -20.66 -3.85
CA ARG A 9 -10.16 -20.50 -3.85
C ARG A 9 -10.52 -19.05 -4.16
N ASN A 10 -11.79 -18.82 -4.50
CA ASN A 10 -12.32 -17.46 -4.59
C ASN A 10 -12.22 -16.81 -3.20
N ALA A 11 -11.71 -15.58 -3.14
CA ALA A 11 -11.54 -14.86 -1.89
C ALA A 11 -11.67 -13.34 -2.10
N ASP A 12 -12.25 -12.66 -1.11
CA ASP A 12 -12.19 -11.22 -1.02
C ASP A 12 -10.99 -10.82 -0.17
N VAL A 13 -10.08 -10.04 -0.75
CA VAL A 13 -8.84 -9.62 -0.12
C VAL A 13 -8.86 -8.11 0.09
N SER A 14 -8.63 -7.69 1.33
CA SER A 14 -8.40 -6.30 1.69
C SER A 14 -6.91 -6.03 1.89
N LEU A 15 -6.41 -5.00 1.24
CA LEU A 15 -5.03 -4.51 1.32
C LEU A 15 -4.98 -3.16 2.02
N SER A 16 -4.10 -3.02 3.01
CA SER A 16 -3.83 -1.75 3.70
C SER A 16 -2.44 -1.75 4.35
N PHE A 17 -1.88 -0.57 4.59
CA PHE A 17 -0.67 -0.46 5.40
C PHE A 17 -1.02 -0.31 6.88
N LYS A 18 -0.44 -1.16 7.74
CA LYS A 18 -0.72 -1.18 9.18
C LYS A 18 -0.38 0.15 9.83
N GLY A 19 -1.39 0.82 10.40
CA GLY A 19 -1.23 2.06 11.16
C GLY A 19 -1.13 3.32 10.29
N PHE A 20 -1.44 3.25 9.00
CA PHE A 20 -1.35 4.37 8.06
C PHE A 20 -2.64 4.55 7.25
N ASP A 21 -3.78 4.59 7.94
CA ASP A 21 -5.11 4.64 7.30
C ASP A 21 -5.38 5.96 6.55
N ASP A 22 -4.60 7.01 6.85
CA ASP A 22 -4.67 8.33 6.22
C ASP A 22 -3.89 8.41 4.90
N GLY A 23 -3.16 7.34 4.52
CA GLY A 23 -2.38 7.30 3.30
C GLY A 23 -1.01 7.96 3.39
N TYR A 24 -0.48 8.19 4.59
CA TYR A 24 0.85 8.78 4.78
C TYR A 24 1.75 7.92 5.67
N ILE A 25 2.98 7.69 5.21
CA ILE A 25 4.05 7.10 6.02
C ILE A 25 4.97 8.25 6.44
N PRO A 26 5.05 8.59 7.74
CA PRO A 26 5.94 9.63 8.23
C PRO A 26 7.40 9.17 8.10
N VAL A 27 8.27 10.08 7.67
CA VAL A 27 9.70 9.85 7.49
C VAL A 27 10.48 11.06 8.02
N GLN A 28 10.67 11.12 9.34
CA GLN A 28 11.27 12.28 10.03
C GLN A 28 10.50 13.58 9.69
N ASP A 29 11.15 14.59 9.11
CA ASP A 29 10.58 15.85 8.64
C ASP A 29 10.10 15.78 7.17
N ALA A 30 9.80 14.58 6.67
CA ALA A 30 9.12 14.33 5.40
C ALA A 30 7.99 13.30 5.60
N LYS A 31 7.19 13.10 4.56
CA LYS A 31 6.18 12.03 4.52
C LYS A 31 6.11 11.42 3.12
N VAL A 32 5.79 10.14 3.06
CA VAL A 32 5.49 9.45 1.79
C VAL A 32 3.98 9.27 1.72
N LYS A 33 3.34 9.94 0.78
CA LYS A 33 1.95 9.68 0.43
C LYS A 33 1.88 8.39 -0.37
N PHE A 34 0.91 7.54 -0.07
CA PHE A 34 0.64 6.36 -0.87
C PHE A 34 -0.83 6.23 -1.22
N LYS A 35 -1.10 5.57 -2.35
CA LYS A 35 -2.44 5.21 -2.80
C LYS A 35 -2.39 3.96 -3.67
N PHE A 36 -3.39 3.10 -3.54
CA PHE A 36 -3.64 2.03 -4.50
C PHE A 36 -4.20 2.59 -5.81
N ASP A 37 -4.36 1.74 -6.83
CA ASP A 37 -4.85 2.16 -8.15
C ASP A 37 -6.26 2.75 -8.15
N ASN A 38 -7.06 2.40 -7.15
CA ASN A 38 -8.37 3.00 -6.90
C ASN A 38 -8.29 4.43 -6.32
N GLY A 39 -7.09 4.96 -6.07
CA GLY A 39 -6.86 6.28 -5.49
C GLY A 39 -6.97 6.36 -3.97
N LEU A 40 -7.25 5.25 -3.28
CA LEU A 40 -7.46 5.19 -1.83
C LEU A 40 -6.25 4.57 -1.10
N PRO A 41 -6.11 4.80 0.22
CA PRO A 41 -5.06 4.17 1.03
C PRO A 41 -5.37 2.71 1.41
N ASN A 42 -6.53 2.20 1.01
CA ASN A 42 -6.92 0.81 1.12
C ASN A 42 -7.49 0.31 -0.20
N TYR A 43 -7.39 -0.99 -0.43
CA TYR A 43 -7.91 -1.60 -1.65
C TYR A 43 -8.56 -2.94 -1.36
N LYS A 44 -9.78 -3.11 -1.86
CA LYS A 44 -10.51 -4.37 -1.81
C LYS A 44 -10.55 -4.95 -3.22
N LEU A 45 -10.21 -6.22 -3.34
CA LEU A 45 -10.25 -6.95 -4.61
C LEU A 45 -10.80 -8.36 -4.38
N THR A 46 -11.57 -8.83 -5.36
CA THR A 46 -11.96 -10.23 -5.44
C THR A 46 -10.89 -10.98 -6.24
N VAL A 47 -10.36 -12.05 -5.67
CA VAL A 47 -9.40 -12.94 -6.32
C VAL A 47 -10.13 -14.22 -6.70
N GLU A 48 -10.16 -14.53 -8.00
CA GLU A 48 -10.70 -15.79 -8.49
C GLU A 48 -9.68 -16.92 -8.31
N LYS A 49 -10.20 -18.14 -8.08
CA LYS A 49 -9.37 -19.34 -7.94
C LYS A 49 -8.43 -19.47 -9.13
N ASP A 50 -7.16 -19.67 -8.82
CA ASP A 50 -6.09 -19.92 -9.77
C ASP A 50 -5.80 -18.79 -10.79
N ILE A 51 -6.43 -17.62 -10.64
CA ILE A 51 -6.19 -16.44 -11.47
C ILE A 51 -5.26 -15.47 -10.74
N MET A 52 -4.28 -14.93 -11.46
CA MET A 52 -3.39 -13.89 -10.96
C MET A 52 -4.12 -12.53 -10.99
N THR A 53 -4.38 -11.95 -9.83
CA THR A 53 -4.91 -10.59 -9.70
C THR A 53 -3.77 -9.62 -9.42
N ASN A 54 -3.67 -8.56 -10.22
CA ASN A 54 -2.65 -7.53 -10.08
C ASN A 54 -3.18 -6.35 -9.26
N PHE A 55 -2.29 -5.70 -8.50
CA PHE A 55 -2.54 -4.42 -7.86
C PHE A 55 -1.28 -3.56 -7.93
N LYS A 56 -1.46 -2.24 -7.93
CA LYS A 56 -0.35 -1.31 -7.83
C LYS A 56 -0.57 -0.28 -6.72
N ILE A 57 0.57 0.08 -6.13
CA ILE A 57 0.68 1.11 -5.11
C ILE A 57 1.60 2.20 -5.64
N ASN A 58 1.09 3.42 -5.63
CA ASN A 58 1.82 4.62 -5.99
C ASN A 58 2.35 5.28 -4.72
N PHE A 59 3.62 5.69 -4.74
CA PHE A 59 4.27 6.40 -3.64
C PHE A 59 4.76 7.77 -4.13
N GLU A 60 4.57 8.79 -3.32
CA GLU A 60 4.98 10.17 -3.60
C GLU A 60 5.68 10.73 -2.36
N ALA A 61 6.93 11.14 -2.51
CA ALA A 61 7.68 11.75 -1.42
C ALA A 61 7.32 13.24 -1.31
N ILE A 62 6.93 13.68 -0.11
CA ILE A 62 6.57 15.06 0.20
C ILE A 62 7.53 15.55 1.28
N SER A 63 8.36 16.54 0.93
CA SER A 63 9.20 17.21 1.92
C SER A 63 8.35 18.16 2.76
N THR A 64 8.50 18.11 4.08
CA THR A 64 7.79 18.99 5.03
C THR A 64 8.74 19.81 5.90
N GLY A 65 10.06 19.64 5.75
CA GLY A 65 11.08 20.29 6.56
C GLY A 65 12.32 20.66 5.75
N THR A 66 13.37 21.04 6.46
CA THR A 66 14.59 21.64 5.91
C THR A 66 15.80 20.70 5.95
N THR A 67 15.66 19.52 6.56
CA THR A 67 16.79 18.60 6.78
C THR A 67 17.14 17.88 5.48
N THR A 68 18.41 17.99 5.10
CA THR A 68 18.97 17.39 3.88
C THR A 68 19.51 15.99 4.15
N GLY A 69 19.41 15.10 3.16
CA GLY A 69 19.96 13.75 3.24
C GLY A 69 18.94 12.65 2.90
N TYR A 70 19.42 11.41 2.86
CA TYR A 70 18.58 10.24 2.64
C TYR A 70 17.73 9.96 3.88
N LYS A 71 16.45 9.68 3.65
CA LYS A 71 15.48 9.35 4.71
C LYS A 71 14.87 7.99 4.38
N SER A 72 14.64 7.18 5.40
CA SER A 72 14.08 5.84 5.26
C SER A 72 13.02 5.58 6.31
N ALA A 73 11.94 4.93 5.91
CA ALA A 73 10.93 4.38 6.79
C ALA A 73 10.57 2.97 6.33
N SER A 74 9.90 2.22 7.20
CA SER A 74 9.37 0.88 6.90
C SER A 74 7.89 0.86 7.23
N ALA A 75 7.12 0.20 6.37
CA ALA A 75 5.69 0.01 6.57
C ALA A 75 5.33 -1.45 6.24
N ILE A 76 4.29 -1.95 6.92
CA ILE A 76 3.83 -3.33 6.76
C ILE A 76 2.55 -3.31 5.93
N LEU A 77 2.60 -3.89 4.73
CA LEU A 77 1.39 -4.17 3.95
C LEU A 77 0.70 -5.39 4.56
N VAL A 78 -0.53 -5.20 5.02
CA VAL A 78 -1.38 -6.26 5.55
C VAL A 78 -2.34 -6.70 4.45
N MET A 79 -2.43 -8.02 4.27
CA MET A 79 -3.42 -8.67 3.43
C MET A 79 -4.38 -9.41 4.35
N GLN A 80 -5.66 -9.03 4.33
CA GLN A 80 -6.71 -9.65 5.14
C GLN A 80 -7.70 -10.35 4.23
N TRP A 81 -7.86 -11.65 4.46
CA TRP A 81 -8.84 -12.50 3.80
C TRP A 81 -10.17 -12.40 4.55
N GLN A 82 -11.26 -12.26 3.82
CA GLN A 82 -12.62 -12.39 4.36
C GLN A 82 -13.22 -13.74 4.00
#